data_AF-A0A0Q9ZPS8-F1
#
_entry.id   AF-A0A0Q9ZPS8-F1
#
_cell.length_a   1.000
_cell.length_b   1.000
_cell.length_c   1.000
_cell.angle_alpha   90.00
_cell.angle_beta   90.00
_cell.angle_gamma   90.00
#
_symmetry.space_group_name_H-M   'P 1'
#
loop_
_entity.id
_entity.type
_entity.pdbx_description
1 polymer ?
#
loop_
_entity_poly.entity_id
_entity_poly.type
_entity_poly.pdbx_seq_one_letter_code
_entity_poly.pdbx_strand_id
1 'polypeptide(L)'
;MTLHHVDSFQDYTEDEVFASVKNLIKKENRTYTAFQKRLLFADLIKYISTERLLMPTLEVAEDFNFIQDLNDLNKLVETIPLDQDYSRKDLAQLKAIAFSEIILINLFFQQFGRPEDVPELQVSYSNKAVETNSEELLEHLKRSAYIKIAENTVKSGKAAKDKFKAIITSMASIDYANKTEFFKHDKEYLKEIKDNIPEENTPTVLPAQNKTSPSFFKHPECFKLFEDYAANYIIEPYVDYSFIFQQLKDEKLIHPISHKEFILWLKSAGHTTQKENDLLLEKGHFRSLSKSTNQARLNSYYKLKDKYFEND
;
A
#
# COMPACT_ATOMS: atom_id res chain seq x y z
N MET A 1 14.77 -4.68 7.18
CA MET A 1 16.09 -4.19 6.75
C MET A 1 16.79 -5.31 6.02
N THR A 2 17.24 -5.05 4.81
CA THR A 2 18.02 -5.96 3.96
C THR A 2 19.50 -5.67 4.18
N LEU A 3 20.29 -6.73 4.31
CA LEU A 3 21.72 -6.63 4.57
C LEU A 3 22.51 -7.14 3.35
N HIS A 4 23.36 -6.30 2.78
CA HIS A 4 24.18 -6.59 1.61
C HIS A 4 25.65 -6.59 1.98
N HIS A 5 26.28 -7.78 2.03
CA HIS A 5 27.71 -7.90 2.32
C HIS A 5 28.56 -7.61 1.09
N VAL A 6 29.71 -6.95 1.28
CA VAL A 6 30.71 -6.68 0.24
C VAL A 6 31.17 -7.96 -0.48
N ASP A 7 31.26 -9.08 0.24
CA ASP A 7 31.73 -10.36 -0.31
C ASP A 7 30.67 -11.09 -1.15
N SER A 8 29.41 -10.65 -1.13
CA SER A 8 28.30 -11.31 -1.84
C SER A 8 28.26 -11.03 -3.36
N PHE A 9 29.16 -10.19 -3.88
CA PHE A 9 29.08 -9.66 -5.25
C PHE A 9 30.32 -9.99 -6.09
N GLN A 10 30.76 -11.25 -6.07
CA GLN A 10 31.95 -11.72 -6.80
C GLN A 10 31.64 -12.48 -8.10
N ASP A 11 30.36 -12.57 -8.47
CA ASP A 11 29.91 -13.40 -9.60
C ASP A 11 30.30 -12.84 -10.98
N TYR A 12 30.67 -11.56 -11.05
CA TYR A 12 31.03 -10.88 -12.30
C TYR A 12 32.34 -10.10 -12.14
N THR A 13 33.13 -10.08 -13.21
CA THR A 13 34.30 -9.21 -13.30
C THR A 13 33.89 -7.77 -13.63
N GLU A 14 34.72 -6.81 -13.24
CA GLU A 14 34.50 -5.40 -13.52
C GLU A 14 34.39 -5.10 -15.03
N ASP A 15 35.15 -5.81 -15.86
CA ASP A 15 35.09 -5.71 -17.32
C ASP A 15 33.75 -6.20 -17.88
N GLU A 16 33.20 -7.30 -17.35
CA GLU A 16 31.89 -7.81 -17.73
C GLU A 16 30.76 -6.85 -17.35
N VAL A 17 30.83 -6.28 -16.14
CA VAL A 17 29.88 -5.27 -15.66
C VAL A 17 29.92 -4.04 -16.57
N PHE A 18 31.10 -3.52 -16.85
CA PHE A 18 31.26 -2.34 -17.70
C PHE A 18 30.82 -2.57 -19.15
N ALA A 19 31.17 -3.73 -19.72
CA ALA A 19 30.71 -4.12 -21.05
C ALA A 19 29.18 -4.22 -21.12
N SER A 20 28.56 -4.76 -20.07
CA SER A 20 27.10 -4.90 -19.95
C SER A 20 26.43 -3.53 -19.86
N VAL A 21 26.93 -2.62 -19.01
CA VAL A 21 26.46 -1.23 -18.93
C VAL A 21 26.56 -0.54 -20.29
N LYS A 22 27.73 -0.63 -20.94
CA LYS A 22 27.93 -0.07 -22.29
C LYS A 22 26.95 -0.62 -23.31
N ASN A 23 26.58 -1.89 -23.22
CA ASN A 23 25.62 -2.49 -24.13
C ASN A 23 24.18 -2.04 -23.84
N LEU A 24 23.83 -1.81 -22.57
CA LEU A 24 22.51 -1.32 -22.16
C LEU A 24 22.26 0.11 -22.67
N ILE A 25 23.26 0.98 -22.56
CA ILE A 25 23.15 2.40 -22.95
C ILE A 25 23.16 2.63 -24.47
N LYS A 26 23.60 1.66 -25.28
CA LYS A 26 23.57 1.78 -26.75
C LYS A 26 22.14 2.03 -27.24
N LYS A 27 21.97 3.08 -28.06
CA LYS A 27 20.68 3.47 -28.67
C LYS A 27 20.08 2.36 -29.54
N GLU A 28 20.93 1.52 -30.12
CA GLU A 28 20.53 0.42 -31.01
C GLU A 28 20.00 -0.81 -30.26
N ASN A 29 20.25 -0.92 -28.95
CA ASN A 29 19.74 -2.02 -28.15
C ASN A 29 18.23 -1.83 -27.95
N ARG A 30 17.42 -2.54 -28.75
CA ARG A 30 15.95 -2.53 -28.69
C ARG A 30 15.36 -3.69 -27.88
N THR A 31 16.22 -4.53 -27.30
CA THR A 31 15.79 -5.71 -26.52
C THR A 31 15.04 -5.31 -25.26
N TYR A 32 15.42 -4.19 -24.66
CA TYR A 32 14.88 -3.72 -23.38
C TYR A 32 14.22 -2.36 -23.51
N THR A 33 13.13 -2.15 -22.77
CA THR A 33 12.52 -0.82 -22.61
C THR A 33 13.45 0.13 -21.85
N ALA A 34 13.21 1.44 -21.93
CA ALA A 34 14.00 2.43 -21.20
C ALA A 34 14.02 2.15 -19.69
N PHE A 35 12.88 1.77 -19.11
CA PHE A 35 12.78 1.40 -17.70
C PHE A 35 13.56 0.12 -17.37
N GLN A 36 13.46 -0.93 -18.20
CA GLN A 36 14.24 -2.16 -18.00
C GLN A 36 15.75 -1.93 -18.07
N LYS A 37 16.21 -1.08 -19.00
CA LYS A 37 17.63 -0.70 -19.09
C LYS A 37 18.10 -0.01 -17.81
N ARG A 38 17.28 0.89 -17.25
CA ARG A 38 17.56 1.59 -15.99
C ARG A 38 17.61 0.64 -14.80
N LEU A 39 16.68 -0.30 -14.71
CA LEU A 39 16.68 -1.33 -13.66
C LEU A 39 17.94 -2.21 -13.73
N LEU A 40 18.28 -2.70 -14.93
CA LEU A 40 19.48 -3.52 -15.12
C LEU A 40 20.76 -2.73 -14.82
N PHE A 41 20.79 -1.45 -15.19
CA PHE A 41 21.91 -0.58 -14.84
C PHE A 41 22.06 -0.44 -13.33
N ALA A 42 20.96 -0.14 -12.60
CA ALA A 42 20.97 -0.03 -11.15
C ALA A 42 21.52 -1.31 -10.50
N ASP A 43 21.02 -2.47 -10.92
CA ASP A 43 21.44 -3.77 -10.41
C ASP A 43 22.92 -4.11 -10.71
N LEU A 44 23.43 -3.70 -11.86
CA LEU A 44 24.82 -3.97 -12.26
C LEU A 44 25.84 -3.15 -11.47
N ILE A 45 25.49 -1.94 -11.02
CA ILE A 45 26.44 -1.06 -10.31
C ILE A 45 26.99 -1.74 -9.06
N LYS A 46 26.16 -2.50 -8.32
CA LYS A 46 26.56 -3.13 -7.05
C LYS A 46 27.69 -4.16 -7.18
N TYR A 47 28.09 -4.54 -8.39
CA TYR A 47 29.22 -5.44 -8.65
C TYR A 47 30.54 -4.71 -8.91
N ILE A 48 30.56 -3.37 -8.91
CA ILE A 48 31.77 -2.57 -9.10
C ILE A 48 32.52 -2.43 -7.78
N SER A 49 33.80 -2.81 -7.77
CA SER A 49 34.65 -2.84 -6.57
C SER A 49 35.77 -1.80 -6.59
N THR A 50 35.89 -1.01 -7.66
CA THR A 50 36.90 0.02 -7.81
C THR A 50 36.30 1.38 -8.10
N GLU A 51 36.78 2.39 -7.38
CA GLU A 51 36.35 3.79 -7.55
C GLU A 51 36.67 4.32 -8.95
N ARG A 52 37.77 3.82 -9.55
CA ARG A 52 38.17 4.13 -10.92
C ARG A 52 37.09 3.77 -11.95
N LEU A 53 36.30 2.73 -11.70
CA LEU A 53 35.24 2.29 -12.61
C LEU A 53 33.87 2.83 -12.18
N LEU A 54 33.63 2.96 -10.87
CA LEU A 54 32.33 3.37 -10.33
C LEU A 54 31.91 4.76 -10.81
N MET A 55 32.76 5.77 -10.62
CA MET A 55 32.40 7.15 -10.96
C MET A 55 32.17 7.35 -12.47
N PRO A 56 33.06 6.89 -13.37
CA PRO A 56 32.79 6.98 -14.81
C PRO A 56 31.54 6.20 -15.25
N THR A 57 31.22 5.09 -14.58
CA THR A 57 30.00 4.33 -14.87
C THR A 57 28.74 5.13 -14.51
N LEU A 58 28.77 5.85 -13.39
CA LEU A 58 27.68 6.73 -12.94
C LEU A 58 27.53 7.97 -13.84
N GLU A 59 28.63 8.61 -14.24
CA GLU A 59 28.63 9.75 -15.19
C GLU A 59 27.99 9.35 -16.52
N VAL A 60 28.34 8.16 -17.03
CA VAL A 60 27.72 7.61 -18.24
C VAL A 60 26.22 7.39 -18.08
N ALA A 61 25.66 7.26 -16.88
CA ALA A 61 24.21 7.24 -16.68
C ALA A 61 23.58 8.65 -16.71
N GLU A 62 24.27 9.67 -16.22
CA GLU A 62 23.81 11.07 -16.26
C GLU A 62 23.55 11.51 -17.71
N ASP A 63 24.50 11.22 -18.60
CA ASP A 63 24.45 11.60 -20.03
C ASP A 63 23.22 11.06 -20.78
N PHE A 64 22.55 10.05 -20.24
CA PHE A 64 21.36 9.45 -20.82
C PHE A 64 20.07 9.85 -20.10
N ASN A 65 20.13 10.86 -19.22
CA ASN A 65 19.05 11.24 -18.32
C ASN A 65 18.54 10.03 -17.49
N PHE A 66 19.44 9.11 -17.09
CA PHE A 66 19.05 8.00 -16.22
C PHE A 66 18.93 8.46 -14.76
N ILE A 67 19.80 9.37 -14.35
CA ILE A 67 19.83 9.97 -13.01
C ILE A 67 19.58 11.47 -13.19
N GLN A 68 18.63 12.04 -12.44
CA GLN A 68 18.27 13.45 -12.57
C GLN A 68 19.24 14.39 -11.86
N ASP A 69 19.88 13.96 -10.78
CA ASP A 69 20.93 14.72 -10.09
C ASP A 69 21.91 13.77 -9.37
N LEU A 70 23.14 13.66 -9.87
CA LEU A 70 24.20 12.89 -9.23
C LEU A 70 24.71 13.55 -7.95
N ASN A 71 24.56 14.87 -7.80
CA ASN A 71 25.03 15.56 -6.60
C ASN A 71 24.21 15.19 -5.37
N ASP A 72 22.91 14.96 -5.53
CA ASP A 72 22.05 14.52 -4.42
C ASP A 72 22.32 13.06 -4.04
N LEU A 73 22.67 12.21 -5.01
CA LEU A 73 23.16 10.85 -4.74
C LEU A 73 24.51 10.89 -4.00
N ASN A 74 25.43 11.75 -4.42
CA ASN A 74 26.73 11.89 -3.77
C ASN A 74 26.60 12.38 -2.33
N LYS A 75 25.72 13.35 -2.04
CA LYS A 75 25.45 13.79 -0.65
C LYS A 75 24.93 12.66 0.24
N LEU A 76 24.11 11.75 -0.30
CA LEU A 76 23.58 10.59 0.44
C LEU A 76 24.66 9.54 0.75
N VAL A 77 25.73 9.50 -0.05
CA VAL A 77 26.84 8.55 0.10
C VAL A 77 28.04 9.18 0.82
N GLU A 78 28.22 10.49 0.78
CA GLU A 78 29.28 11.22 1.49
C GLU A 78 29.09 11.21 3.02
N THR A 79 27.89 10.87 3.51
CA THR A 79 27.60 10.71 4.94
C THR A 79 28.07 9.37 5.51
N ILE A 80 28.73 8.51 4.73
CA ILE A 80 29.38 7.30 5.25
C ILE A 80 30.34 7.71 6.38
N PRO A 81 30.12 7.29 7.63
CA PRO A 81 31.09 7.49 8.69
C PRO A 81 32.28 6.56 8.38
N LEU A 82 33.29 7.11 7.72
CA LEU A 82 34.51 6.41 7.28
C LEU A 82 35.50 6.17 8.43
N ASP A 83 35.05 6.21 9.68
CA ASP A 83 35.88 6.07 10.88
C ASP A 83 36.45 4.65 11.09
N GLN A 84 36.37 3.78 10.08
CA GLN A 84 36.70 2.36 10.14
C GLN A 84 37.81 1.99 9.13
N ASP A 85 38.62 0.99 9.50
CA ASP A 85 39.76 0.41 8.75
C ASP A 85 39.35 -0.33 7.45
N TYR A 86 38.52 0.29 6.62
CA TYR A 86 38.11 -0.27 5.33
C TYR A 86 39.20 -0.11 4.28
N SER A 87 39.41 -1.16 3.48
CA SER A 87 40.26 -1.04 2.30
C SER A 87 39.59 -0.15 1.25
N ARG A 88 40.38 0.47 0.36
CA ARG A 88 39.82 1.27 -0.76
C ARG A 88 38.84 0.48 -1.63
N LYS A 89 39.08 -0.83 -1.78
CA LYS A 89 38.19 -1.75 -2.50
C LYS A 89 36.86 -1.91 -1.76
N ASP A 90 36.90 -2.18 -0.46
CA ASP A 90 35.68 -2.32 0.36
C ASP A 90 34.85 -1.03 0.31
N LEU A 91 35.52 0.14 0.40
CA LEU A 91 34.84 1.44 0.32
C LEU A 91 34.14 1.65 -1.01
N ALA A 92 34.82 1.36 -2.13
CA ALA A 92 34.22 1.47 -3.45
C ALA A 92 33.02 0.53 -3.61
N GLN A 93 33.12 -0.71 -3.11
CA GLN A 93 32.00 -1.66 -3.15
C GLN A 93 30.82 -1.20 -2.30
N LEU A 94 31.05 -0.72 -1.07
CA LEU A 94 29.99 -0.21 -0.20
C LEU A 94 29.25 0.96 -0.87
N LYS A 95 29.99 1.91 -1.47
CA LYS A 95 29.40 2.99 -2.26
C LYS A 95 28.58 2.44 -3.43
N ALA A 96 29.11 1.47 -4.17
CA ALA A 96 28.44 0.89 -5.32
C ALA A 96 27.10 0.21 -4.95
N ILE A 97 27.08 -0.56 -3.85
CA ILE A 97 25.86 -1.17 -3.32
C ILE A 97 24.85 -0.09 -2.91
N ALA A 98 25.27 0.94 -2.18
CA ALA A 98 24.40 2.04 -1.79
C ALA A 98 23.80 2.77 -3.00
N PHE A 99 24.61 3.09 -4.01
CA PHE A 99 24.13 3.71 -5.25
C PHE A 99 23.11 2.83 -5.98
N SER A 100 23.36 1.52 -6.08
CA SER A 100 22.42 0.55 -6.66
C SER A 100 21.05 0.65 -6.00
N GLU A 101 21.00 0.58 -4.66
CA GLU A 101 19.75 0.62 -3.90
C GLU A 101 19.02 1.98 -4.06
N ILE A 102 19.75 3.10 -3.97
CA ILE A 102 19.15 4.43 -4.09
C ILE A 102 18.59 4.64 -5.51
N ILE A 103 19.35 4.29 -6.55
CA ILE A 103 18.91 4.42 -7.94
C ILE A 103 17.68 3.54 -8.17
N LEU A 104 17.71 2.28 -7.70
CA LEU A 104 16.61 1.34 -7.83
C LEU A 104 15.30 1.92 -7.26
N ILE A 105 15.32 2.37 -6.00
CA ILE A 105 14.14 2.94 -5.34
C ILE A 105 13.64 4.19 -6.05
N ASN A 106 14.53 5.08 -6.46
CA ASN A 106 14.15 6.28 -7.20
C ASN A 106 13.48 5.96 -8.53
N LEU A 107 13.96 4.94 -9.27
CA LEU A 107 13.32 4.48 -10.49
C LEU A 107 11.91 3.95 -10.24
N PHE A 108 11.69 3.21 -9.16
CA PHE A 108 10.35 2.77 -8.80
C PHE A 108 9.44 3.95 -8.41
N PHE A 109 9.92 4.94 -7.65
CA PHE A 109 9.13 6.13 -7.35
C PHE A 109 8.77 6.94 -8.59
N GLN A 110 9.68 7.07 -9.56
CA GLN A 110 9.38 7.73 -10.84
C GLN A 110 8.33 6.95 -11.65
N GLN A 111 8.42 5.61 -11.66
CA GLN A 111 7.54 4.76 -12.46
C GLN A 111 6.13 4.61 -11.87
N PHE A 112 6.02 4.51 -10.55
CA PHE A 112 4.76 4.17 -9.86
C PHE A 112 4.18 5.32 -9.02
N GLY A 113 4.92 6.41 -8.87
CA GLY A 113 4.64 7.51 -7.96
C GLY A 113 5.01 7.15 -6.51
N ARG A 114 5.38 8.16 -5.72
CA ARG A 114 5.65 8.02 -4.28
C ARG A 114 4.34 8.08 -3.48
N PRO A 115 3.96 7.04 -2.72
CA PRO A 115 2.82 7.11 -1.79
C PRO A 115 3.04 8.16 -0.69
N GLU A 116 1.97 8.78 -0.18
CA GLU A 116 2.07 9.81 0.88
C GLU A 116 2.70 9.26 2.18
N ASP A 117 2.38 8.02 2.54
CA ASP A 117 2.81 7.39 3.80
C ASP A 117 4.05 6.47 3.64
N VAL A 118 4.80 6.58 2.54
CA VAL A 118 5.99 5.73 2.36
C VAL A 118 7.18 6.25 3.18
N PRO A 119 7.86 5.41 3.98
CA PRO A 119 9.04 5.85 4.72
C PRO A 119 10.14 6.35 3.78
N GLU A 120 11.09 7.11 4.33
CA GLU A 120 12.29 7.47 3.60
C GLU A 120 13.22 6.27 3.45
N LEU A 121 14.02 6.27 2.37
CA LEU A 121 15.09 5.30 2.21
C LEU A 121 16.14 5.53 3.28
N GLN A 122 16.33 4.51 4.10
CA GLN A 122 17.38 4.44 5.10
C GLN A 122 18.52 3.59 4.52
N VAL A 123 19.73 4.13 4.59
CA VAL A 123 20.96 3.42 4.22
C VAL A 123 21.93 3.58 5.39
N SER A 124 22.35 2.46 5.97
CA SER A 124 23.35 2.40 7.02
C SER A 124 24.47 1.45 6.64
N TYR A 125 25.62 1.62 7.29
CA TYR A 125 26.83 0.86 7.00
C TYR A 125 27.31 0.18 8.28
N SER A 126 27.54 -1.12 8.22
CA SER A 126 28.12 -1.86 9.35
C SER A 126 28.83 -3.11 8.86
N ASN A 127 29.96 -3.47 9.47
CA ASN A 127 30.64 -4.77 9.27
C ASN A 127 30.83 -5.16 7.78
N LYS A 128 31.35 -4.26 6.94
CA LYS A 128 31.46 -4.49 5.47
C LYS A 128 30.14 -4.87 4.81
N ALA A 129 29.05 -4.27 5.28
CA ALA A 129 27.74 -4.42 4.70
C ALA A 129 27.01 -3.09 4.60
N VAL A 130 26.13 -3.01 3.61
CA VAL A 130 25.13 -1.95 3.48
C VAL A 130 23.80 -2.51 3.95
N GLU A 131 23.18 -1.84 4.90
CA GLU A 131 21.85 -2.18 5.40
C GLU A 131 20.84 -1.14 4.89
N THR A 132 19.74 -1.60 4.31
CA THR A 132 18.70 -0.73 3.73
C THR A 132 17.29 -1.17 4.10
N ASN A 133 16.32 -0.26 4.04
CA ASN A 133 14.89 -0.61 4.07
C ASN A 133 14.28 -0.72 2.64
N SER A 134 15.10 -0.97 1.62
CA SER A 134 14.63 -0.96 0.22
C SER A 134 13.55 -2.00 -0.07
N GLU A 135 13.66 -3.22 0.46
CA GLU A 135 12.62 -4.25 0.32
C GLU A 135 11.27 -3.80 0.89
N GLU A 136 11.26 -3.12 2.03
CA GLU A 136 10.04 -2.57 2.64
C GLU A 136 9.41 -1.51 1.73
N LEU A 137 10.23 -0.61 1.18
CA LEU A 137 9.78 0.42 0.24
C LEU A 137 9.20 -0.19 -1.03
N LEU A 138 9.86 -1.20 -1.60
CA LEU A 138 9.40 -1.91 -2.79
C LEU A 138 8.06 -2.61 -2.51
N GLU A 139 7.89 -3.20 -1.34
CA GLU A 139 6.63 -3.83 -0.94
C GLU A 139 5.51 -2.80 -0.82
N HIS A 140 5.77 -1.64 -0.21
CA HIS A 140 4.82 -0.53 -0.16
C HIS A 140 4.41 -0.04 -1.56
N LEU A 141 5.40 0.09 -2.46
CA LEU A 141 5.17 0.52 -3.84
C LEU A 141 4.35 -0.50 -4.63
N LYS A 142 4.66 -1.79 -4.49
CA LYS A 142 3.88 -2.88 -5.10
C LYS A 142 2.43 -2.84 -4.63
N ARG A 143 2.19 -2.75 -3.31
CA ARG A 143 0.84 -2.67 -2.74
C ARG A 143 0.08 -1.46 -3.24
N SER A 144 0.71 -0.29 -3.25
CA SER A 144 0.13 0.94 -3.79
C SER A 144 -0.24 0.77 -5.28
N ALA A 145 0.64 0.15 -6.08
CA ALA A 145 0.35 -0.13 -7.48
C ALA A 145 -0.82 -1.10 -7.65
N TYR A 146 -0.90 -2.15 -6.83
CA TYR A 146 -2.02 -3.10 -6.85
C TYR A 146 -3.35 -2.44 -6.46
N ILE A 147 -3.35 -1.57 -5.46
CA ILE A 147 -4.52 -0.77 -5.07
C ILE A 147 -4.93 0.14 -6.23
N LYS A 148 -3.99 0.88 -6.83
CA LYS A 148 -4.29 1.74 -8.00
C LYS A 148 -4.83 0.94 -9.18
N ILE A 149 -4.34 -0.28 -9.42
CA ILE A 149 -4.90 -1.18 -10.45
C ILE A 149 -6.33 -1.56 -10.06
N ALA A 150 -6.58 -1.90 -8.80
CA ALA A 150 -7.92 -2.20 -8.30
C ALA A 150 -8.86 -1.01 -8.53
N GLU A 151 -8.50 0.18 -8.03
CA GLU A 151 -9.22 1.46 -8.11
C GLU A 151 -9.50 1.89 -9.55
N ASN A 152 -8.49 1.87 -10.43
CA ASN A 152 -8.66 2.21 -11.85
C ASN A 152 -9.47 1.15 -12.61
N THR A 153 -9.54 -0.07 -12.08
CA THR A 153 -10.39 -1.14 -12.60
C THR A 153 -11.77 -1.16 -11.94
N VAL A 154 -12.10 -0.20 -11.05
CA VAL A 154 -13.46 0.03 -10.51
C VAL A 154 -14.38 0.66 -11.56
N LYS A 155 -14.50 -0.01 -12.70
CA LYS A 155 -15.82 -0.35 -13.25
C LYS A 155 -16.09 -1.75 -12.70
N SER A 156 -16.87 -1.80 -11.61
CA SER A 156 -17.11 -2.98 -10.78
C SER A 156 -17.42 -4.24 -11.60
N GLY A 157 -17.00 -5.41 -11.12
CA GLY A 157 -17.53 -6.68 -11.59
C GLY A 157 -16.54 -7.69 -12.15
N LYS A 158 -17.01 -8.47 -13.13
CA LYS A 158 -16.34 -9.65 -13.68
C LYS A 158 -15.03 -9.29 -14.37
N ALA A 159 -15.00 -8.17 -15.10
CA ALA A 159 -13.81 -7.70 -15.80
C ALA A 159 -12.63 -7.43 -14.86
N ALA A 160 -12.89 -6.90 -13.66
CA ALA A 160 -11.86 -6.68 -12.65
C ALA A 160 -11.31 -8.00 -12.11
N LYS A 161 -12.20 -8.94 -11.75
CA LYS A 161 -11.80 -10.28 -11.31
C LYS A 161 -10.99 -11.01 -12.37
N ASP A 162 -11.36 -10.90 -13.64
CA ASP A 162 -10.66 -11.52 -14.76
C ASP A 162 -9.25 -10.94 -14.96
N LYS A 163 -9.07 -9.63 -14.79
CA LYS A 163 -7.73 -9.01 -14.81
C LYS A 163 -6.83 -9.51 -13.68
N PHE A 164 -7.34 -9.53 -12.44
CA PHE A 164 -6.57 -10.07 -11.31
C PHE A 164 -6.23 -11.55 -11.53
N LYS A 165 -7.18 -12.34 -12.03
CA LYS A 165 -6.94 -13.74 -12.41
C LYS A 165 -5.84 -13.86 -13.46
N ALA A 166 -5.83 -13.01 -14.48
CA ALA A 166 -4.80 -13.01 -15.52
C ALA A 166 -3.41 -12.67 -14.95
N ILE A 167 -3.32 -11.68 -14.05
CA ILE A 167 -2.07 -11.31 -13.36
C ILE A 167 -1.57 -12.48 -12.51
N ILE A 168 -2.41 -13.05 -11.64
CA ILE A 168 -2.07 -14.19 -10.77
C ILE A 168 -1.61 -15.40 -11.61
N THR A 169 -2.30 -15.68 -12.72
CA THR A 169 -1.94 -16.78 -13.62
C THR A 169 -0.58 -16.54 -14.27
N SER A 170 -0.29 -15.30 -14.67
CA SER A 170 0.98 -14.92 -15.28
C SER A 170 2.13 -15.09 -14.28
N MET A 171 1.96 -14.62 -13.03
CA MET A 171 2.91 -14.83 -11.95
C MET A 171 3.15 -16.32 -11.66
N ALA A 172 2.08 -17.12 -11.57
CA ALA A 172 2.19 -18.56 -11.35
C ALA A 172 2.93 -19.27 -12.49
N SER A 173 2.75 -18.83 -13.73
CA SER A 173 3.43 -19.38 -14.90
C SER A 173 4.93 -19.07 -14.87
N ILE A 174 5.32 -17.87 -14.43
CA ILE A 174 6.73 -17.49 -14.27
C ILE A 174 7.38 -18.32 -13.17
N ASP A 175 6.74 -18.43 -12.00
CA ASP A 175 7.23 -19.27 -10.89
C ASP A 175 7.43 -20.72 -11.33
N TYR A 176 6.44 -21.28 -12.05
CA TYR A 176 6.53 -22.64 -12.56
C TYR A 176 7.68 -22.83 -13.55
N ALA A 177 7.82 -21.92 -14.53
CA ALA A 177 8.87 -21.99 -15.54
C ALA A 177 10.28 -21.90 -14.93
N ASN A 178 10.45 -21.10 -13.88
CA ASN A 178 11.72 -20.89 -13.22
C ASN A 178 11.95 -21.80 -12.00
N LYS A 179 10.96 -22.63 -11.63
CA LYS A 179 10.97 -23.48 -10.43
C LYS A 179 11.20 -22.68 -9.13
N THR A 180 10.53 -21.55 -9.00
CA THR A 180 10.63 -20.63 -7.85
C THR A 180 9.28 -20.47 -7.15
N GLU A 181 9.29 -19.94 -5.92
CA GLU A 181 8.09 -19.44 -5.22
C GLU A 181 8.12 -17.91 -5.10
N PHE A 182 8.77 -17.23 -6.04
CA PHE A 182 9.10 -15.80 -5.95
C PHE A 182 7.86 -14.93 -5.73
N PHE A 183 6.75 -15.24 -6.41
CA PHE A 183 5.51 -14.46 -6.31
C PHE A 183 4.50 -15.01 -5.29
N LYS A 184 4.89 -15.88 -4.36
CA LYS A 184 3.93 -16.52 -3.43
C LYS A 184 3.06 -15.52 -2.68
N HIS A 185 3.68 -14.58 -1.98
CA HIS A 185 2.97 -13.56 -1.20
C HIS A 185 2.20 -12.58 -2.08
N ASP A 186 2.77 -12.18 -3.21
CA ASP A 186 2.09 -11.30 -4.18
C ASP A 186 0.78 -11.96 -4.70
N LYS A 187 0.83 -13.26 -5.04
CA LYS A 187 -0.35 -14.02 -5.49
C LYS A 187 -1.40 -14.15 -4.39
N GLU A 188 -1.00 -14.38 -3.14
CA GLU A 188 -1.90 -14.45 -1.98
C GLU A 188 -2.62 -13.12 -1.76
N TYR A 189 -1.89 -12.01 -1.76
CA TYR A 189 -2.43 -10.68 -1.60
C TYR A 189 -3.38 -10.29 -2.76
N LEU A 190 -2.99 -10.53 -4.00
CA LEU A 190 -3.84 -10.28 -5.17
C LEU A 190 -5.10 -11.16 -5.16
N LYS A 191 -5.02 -12.37 -4.62
CA LYS A 191 -6.18 -13.25 -4.46
C LYS A 191 -7.15 -12.67 -3.42
N GLU A 192 -6.66 -12.16 -2.30
CA GLU A 192 -7.47 -11.47 -1.30
C GLU A 192 -8.17 -10.25 -1.90
N ILE A 193 -7.45 -9.40 -2.66
CA ILE A 193 -8.08 -8.27 -3.37
C ILE A 193 -9.17 -8.79 -4.33
N LYS A 194 -8.85 -9.78 -5.18
CA LYS A 194 -9.78 -10.34 -6.16
C LYS A 194 -11.05 -10.91 -5.51
N ASP A 195 -10.91 -11.61 -4.38
CA ASP A 195 -12.02 -12.26 -3.68
C ASP A 195 -12.94 -11.22 -3.00
N ASN A 196 -12.41 -10.05 -2.66
CA ASN A 196 -13.18 -8.91 -2.12
C ASN A 196 -13.84 -8.02 -3.20
N ILE A 197 -13.65 -8.30 -4.50
CA ILE A 197 -14.34 -7.56 -5.58
C ILE A 197 -15.82 -8.00 -5.66
N PRO A 198 -16.80 -7.07 -5.63
CA PRO A 198 -18.21 -7.40 -5.79
C PRO A 198 -18.51 -8.04 -7.16
N GLU A 199 -19.34 -9.08 -7.21
CA GLU A 199 -19.78 -9.67 -8.49
C GLU A 199 -20.84 -8.82 -9.18
N GLU A 200 -20.62 -8.55 -10.47
CA GLU A 200 -21.49 -7.81 -11.40
C GLU A 200 -22.90 -8.44 -11.56
N ASN A 201 -23.10 -9.65 -11.04
CA ASN A 201 -24.37 -10.38 -11.07
C ASN A 201 -25.14 -10.37 -9.76
N THR A 202 -24.69 -9.62 -8.75
CA THR A 202 -25.63 -9.18 -7.72
C THR A 202 -26.33 -7.98 -8.33
N PRO A 203 -27.64 -8.03 -8.62
CA PRO A 203 -28.31 -6.91 -9.22
C PRO A 203 -28.11 -5.68 -8.33
N THR A 204 -27.37 -4.69 -8.82
CA THR A 204 -27.49 -3.30 -8.38
C THR A 204 -28.83 -2.77 -8.89
N VAL A 205 -29.91 -3.42 -8.48
CA VAL A 205 -31.19 -2.76 -8.44
C VAL A 205 -31.06 -1.90 -7.19
N LEU A 206 -31.16 -0.58 -7.34
CA LEU A 206 -31.86 0.19 -6.33
C LEU A 206 -33.33 -0.19 -6.50
N PRO A 207 -33.93 -1.04 -5.65
CA PRO A 207 -35.31 -0.87 -5.32
C PRO A 207 -35.30 -0.15 -3.98
N ALA A 208 -36.00 0.97 -3.92
CA ALA A 208 -36.75 1.22 -2.72
C ALA A 208 -37.48 -0.09 -2.35
N GLN A 209 -37.43 -0.48 -1.07
CA GLN A 209 -38.15 -1.60 -0.44
C GLN A 209 -37.41 -2.94 -0.34
N ASN A 210 -36.60 -3.04 0.72
CA ASN A 210 -36.61 -4.08 1.76
C ASN A 210 -35.18 -4.40 2.23
N LYS A 211 -34.53 -3.43 2.88
CA LYS A 211 -33.38 -3.73 3.75
C LYS A 211 -33.89 -4.65 4.86
N THR A 212 -33.55 -5.93 4.78
CA THR A 212 -33.81 -6.86 5.87
C THR A 212 -33.02 -6.39 7.09
N SER A 213 -33.73 -6.15 8.19
CA SER A 213 -33.16 -5.69 9.44
C SER A 213 -32.05 -6.65 9.91
N PRO A 214 -30.83 -6.16 10.19
CA PRO A 214 -29.78 -6.99 10.75
C PRO A 214 -30.22 -7.66 12.04
N SER A 215 -29.81 -8.91 12.27
CA SER A 215 -30.26 -9.72 13.41
C SER A 215 -29.89 -9.17 14.79
N PHE A 216 -28.97 -8.20 14.85
CA PHE A 216 -28.63 -7.52 16.10
C PHE A 216 -29.59 -6.38 16.44
N PHE A 217 -30.49 -5.95 15.55
CA PHE A 217 -31.63 -5.12 15.92
C PHE A 217 -32.76 -6.03 16.44
N LYS A 218 -33.32 -5.69 17.60
CA LYS A 218 -34.36 -6.54 18.22
C LYS A 218 -35.69 -6.50 17.50
N HIS A 219 -36.02 -5.36 16.91
CA HIS A 219 -37.28 -5.11 16.23
C HIS A 219 -37.04 -4.37 14.91
N PRO A 220 -37.86 -4.58 13.87
CA PRO A 220 -37.80 -3.82 12.62
C PRO A 220 -37.85 -2.29 12.83
N GLU A 221 -38.59 -1.84 13.84
CA GLU A 221 -38.73 -0.44 14.25
C GLU A 221 -37.40 0.14 14.73
N CYS A 222 -36.58 -0.66 15.42
CA CYS A 222 -35.25 -0.24 15.89
C CYS A 222 -34.34 0.05 14.69
N PHE A 223 -34.42 -0.79 13.66
CA PHE A 223 -33.64 -0.62 12.45
C PHE A 223 -34.12 0.60 11.65
N LYS A 224 -35.44 0.80 11.51
CA LYS A 224 -36.01 2.01 10.87
C LYS A 224 -35.59 3.28 11.60
N LEU A 225 -35.61 3.28 12.93
CA LEU A 225 -35.12 4.40 13.74
C LEU A 225 -33.66 4.71 13.42
N PHE A 226 -32.81 3.68 13.41
CA PHE A 226 -31.40 3.84 13.07
C PHE A 226 -31.21 4.39 11.65
N GLU A 227 -31.92 3.84 10.66
CA GLU A 227 -31.82 4.27 9.26
C GLU A 227 -32.19 5.75 9.10
N ASP A 228 -33.30 6.16 9.70
CA ASP A 228 -33.74 7.56 9.68
C ASP A 228 -32.73 8.47 10.39
N TYR A 229 -32.15 8.00 11.50
CA TYR A 229 -31.13 8.77 12.19
C TYR A 229 -29.87 8.92 11.33
N ALA A 230 -29.40 7.82 10.76
CA ALA A 230 -28.22 7.78 9.90
C ALA A 230 -28.36 8.66 8.65
N ALA A 231 -29.57 8.72 8.08
CA ALA A 231 -29.83 9.50 6.87
C ALA A 231 -29.91 11.01 7.11
N ASN A 232 -30.39 11.44 8.29
CA ASN A 232 -30.75 12.85 8.52
C ASN A 232 -29.87 13.57 9.54
N TYR A 233 -29.18 12.85 10.42
CA TYR A 233 -28.57 13.42 11.63
C TYR A 233 -27.10 13.05 11.83
N ILE A 234 -26.43 12.52 10.80
CA ILE A 234 -24.98 12.30 10.78
C ILE A 234 -24.29 13.51 10.15
N ILE A 235 -23.57 14.27 10.97
CA ILE A 235 -22.77 15.44 10.60
C ILE A 235 -21.30 15.19 10.91
N GLU A 236 -21.01 14.65 12.11
CA GLU A 236 -19.71 14.24 12.59
C GLU A 236 -19.70 12.72 12.80
N PRO A 237 -19.31 11.92 11.79
CA PRO A 237 -19.48 10.46 11.76
C PRO A 237 -19.01 9.76 13.03
N TYR A 238 -17.83 10.09 13.55
CA TYR A 238 -17.34 9.46 14.77
C TYR A 238 -18.23 9.73 15.99
N VAL A 239 -18.68 10.98 16.17
CA VAL A 239 -19.47 11.37 17.35
C VAL A 239 -20.91 10.90 17.22
N ASP A 240 -21.50 11.04 16.03
CA ASP A 240 -22.92 10.74 15.82
C ASP A 240 -23.19 9.23 15.75
N TYR A 241 -22.29 8.45 15.12
CA TYR A 241 -22.38 6.99 15.18
C TYR A 241 -22.10 6.46 16.58
N SER A 242 -21.18 7.10 17.33
CA SER A 242 -21.00 6.77 18.75
C SER A 242 -22.29 7.01 19.53
N PHE A 243 -22.96 8.14 19.31
CA PHE A 243 -24.19 8.48 20.01
C PHE A 243 -25.30 7.46 19.73
N ILE A 244 -25.64 7.22 18.45
CA ILE A 244 -26.76 6.34 18.12
C ILE A 244 -26.51 4.89 18.55
N PHE A 245 -25.27 4.40 18.42
CA PHE A 245 -24.90 3.07 18.89
C PHE A 245 -25.10 2.94 20.41
N GLN A 246 -24.59 3.92 21.18
CA GLN A 246 -24.70 3.88 22.63
C GLN A 246 -26.15 4.03 23.09
N GLN A 247 -26.95 4.86 22.44
CA GLN A 247 -28.36 5.04 22.78
C GLN A 247 -29.17 3.76 22.53
N LEU A 248 -28.99 3.13 21.36
CA LEU A 248 -29.64 1.85 21.04
C LEU A 248 -29.23 0.75 22.02
N LYS A 249 -27.97 0.75 22.47
CA LYS A 249 -27.45 -0.21 23.45
C LYS A 249 -28.03 0.04 24.84
N ASP A 250 -28.05 1.30 25.30
CA ASP A 250 -28.55 1.71 26.60
C ASP A 250 -30.04 1.38 26.76
N GLU A 251 -30.83 1.67 25.72
CA GLU A 251 -32.26 1.35 25.67
C GLU A 251 -32.56 -0.12 25.33
N LYS A 252 -31.51 -0.94 25.17
CA LYS A 252 -31.61 -2.37 24.85
C LYS A 252 -32.40 -2.63 23.56
N LEU A 253 -32.30 -1.76 22.56
CA LEU A 253 -32.93 -1.90 21.23
C LEU A 253 -32.08 -2.75 20.26
N ILE A 254 -30.84 -3.03 20.63
CA ILE A 254 -29.95 -3.97 19.94
C ILE A 254 -29.53 -5.12 20.86
N HIS A 255 -29.27 -6.30 20.27
CA HIS A 255 -28.57 -7.41 20.91
C HIS A 255 -27.08 -7.07 21.12
N PRO A 256 -26.39 -7.79 22.01
CA PRO A 256 -24.95 -7.61 22.19
C PRO A 256 -24.20 -7.76 20.87
N ILE A 257 -23.46 -6.71 20.50
CA ILE A 257 -22.58 -6.64 19.34
C ILE A 257 -21.35 -5.83 19.75
N SER A 258 -20.16 -6.22 19.27
CA SER A 258 -18.96 -5.45 19.55
C SER A 258 -18.93 -4.14 18.75
N HIS A 259 -18.18 -3.16 19.26
CA HIS A 259 -17.99 -1.89 18.55
C HIS A 259 -17.41 -2.10 17.16
N LYS A 260 -16.41 -2.97 17.03
CA LYS A 260 -15.75 -3.28 15.77
C LYS A 260 -16.71 -3.94 14.77
N GLU A 261 -17.53 -4.89 15.21
CA GLU A 261 -18.54 -5.52 14.34
C GLU A 261 -19.57 -4.50 13.87
N PHE A 262 -20.02 -3.60 14.74
CA PHE A 262 -20.97 -2.55 14.34
C PHE A 262 -20.33 -1.56 13.35
N ILE A 263 -19.06 -1.17 13.53
CA ILE A 263 -18.32 -0.32 12.58
C ILE A 263 -18.20 -0.99 11.20
N LEU A 264 -17.79 -2.27 11.18
CA LEU A 264 -17.70 -3.03 9.93
C LEU A 264 -19.07 -3.15 9.27
N TRP A 265 -20.13 -3.33 10.05
CA TRP A 265 -21.49 -3.35 9.55
C TRP A 265 -21.89 -2.02 8.92
N LEU A 266 -21.62 -0.87 9.56
CA LEU A 266 -21.90 0.47 9.01
C LEU A 266 -21.34 0.63 7.60
N LYS A 267 -20.09 0.17 7.39
CA LYS A 267 -19.45 0.18 6.08
C LYS A 267 -20.14 -0.75 5.09
N SER A 268 -20.39 -2.00 5.49
CA SER A 268 -21.04 -3.00 4.61
C SER A 268 -22.45 -2.59 4.18
N ALA A 269 -23.17 -1.85 5.03
CA ALA A 269 -24.52 -1.37 4.78
C ALA A 269 -24.55 0.02 4.10
N GLY A 270 -23.38 0.59 3.78
CA GLY A 270 -23.27 1.87 3.05
C GLY A 270 -23.58 3.11 3.88
N HIS A 271 -23.56 3.01 5.21
CA HIS A 271 -23.76 4.16 6.12
C HIS A 271 -22.52 5.04 6.25
N THR A 272 -21.33 4.51 5.95
CA THR A 272 -20.07 5.26 6.02
C THR A 272 -19.27 5.14 4.73
N THR A 273 -18.64 6.24 4.32
CA THR A 273 -17.61 6.28 3.29
C THR A 273 -16.33 5.55 3.76
N GLN A 274 -15.35 5.37 2.87
CA GLN A 274 -14.07 4.76 3.25
C GLN A 274 -13.34 5.58 4.31
N LYS A 275 -13.20 6.88 4.07
CA LYS A 275 -12.54 7.84 4.98
C LYS A 275 -13.15 7.84 6.38
N GLU A 276 -14.49 7.78 6.46
CA GLU A 276 -15.20 7.76 7.74
C GLU A 276 -15.01 6.43 8.48
N ASN A 277 -15.04 5.32 7.74
CA ASN A 277 -14.81 4.00 8.30
C ASN A 277 -13.35 3.85 8.81
N ASP A 278 -12.37 4.38 8.07
CA ASP A 278 -10.96 4.35 8.48
C ASP A 278 -10.77 5.16 9.78
N LEU A 279 -11.40 6.33 9.89
CA LEU A 279 -11.44 7.11 11.13
C LEU A 279 -12.06 6.33 12.29
N LEU A 280 -13.20 5.65 12.06
CA LEU A 280 -13.87 4.84 13.08
C LEU A 280 -13.00 3.66 13.54
N LEU A 281 -12.34 2.98 12.60
CA LEU A 281 -11.45 1.85 12.89
C LEU A 281 -10.16 2.29 13.59
N GLU A 282 -9.60 3.44 13.23
CA GLU A 282 -8.43 4.05 13.90
C GLU A 282 -8.73 4.31 15.39
N LYS A 283 -9.94 4.80 15.71
CA LYS A 283 -10.36 4.98 17.11
C LYS A 283 -10.65 3.65 17.81
N GLY A 284 -11.06 2.62 17.07
CA GLY A 284 -11.24 1.23 17.53
C GLY A 284 -12.42 1.00 18.48
N HIS A 285 -13.03 2.06 19.02
CA HIS A 285 -14.20 2.00 19.89
C HIS A 285 -15.05 3.26 19.75
N PHE A 286 -16.36 3.13 20.03
CA PHE A 286 -17.25 4.30 20.11
C PHE A 286 -17.07 5.01 21.45
N ARG A 287 -17.32 6.32 21.45
CA ARG A 287 -17.33 7.13 22.68
C ARG A 287 -18.39 6.61 23.66
N SER A 288 -18.21 6.87 24.95
CA SER A 288 -19.27 6.65 25.95
C SER A 288 -20.46 7.57 25.67
N LEU A 289 -21.66 7.16 26.07
CA LEU A 289 -22.89 7.94 25.86
C LEU A 289 -22.72 9.39 26.37
N SER A 290 -22.19 9.57 27.57
CA SER A 290 -21.90 10.88 28.17
C SER A 290 -20.99 11.79 27.33
N LYS A 291 -20.12 11.23 26.47
CA LYS A 291 -19.17 11.96 25.62
C LYS A 291 -19.65 12.16 24.18
N SER A 292 -20.76 11.52 23.80
CA SER A 292 -21.38 11.64 22.48
C SER A 292 -22.73 12.36 22.52
N THR A 293 -23.36 12.43 23.70
CA THR A 293 -24.64 13.10 23.91
C THR A 293 -24.54 14.62 23.90
N ASN A 294 -25.46 15.26 23.19
CA ASN A 294 -25.80 16.67 23.36
C ASN A 294 -27.32 16.84 23.21
N GLN A 295 -27.84 18.02 23.57
CA GLN A 295 -29.28 18.27 23.52
C GLN A 295 -29.86 18.13 22.11
N ALA A 296 -29.13 18.55 21.08
CA ALA A 296 -29.58 18.47 19.69
C ALA A 296 -29.78 17.02 19.23
N ARG A 297 -28.81 16.13 19.50
CA ARG A 297 -28.87 14.70 19.19
C ARG A 297 -29.97 13.99 19.95
N LEU A 298 -30.14 14.30 21.24
CA LEU A 298 -31.24 13.77 22.05
C LEU A 298 -32.59 14.16 21.46
N ASN A 299 -32.78 15.44 21.13
CA ASN A 299 -34.02 15.91 20.53
C ASN A 299 -34.30 15.22 19.18
N SER A 300 -33.29 15.08 18.32
CA SER A 300 -33.42 14.34 17.05
C SER A 300 -33.75 12.86 17.25
N TYR A 301 -33.09 12.21 18.21
CA TYR A 301 -33.34 10.80 18.53
C TYR A 301 -34.73 10.57 19.08
N TYR A 302 -35.16 11.33 20.09
CA TYR A 302 -36.49 11.15 20.70
C TYR A 302 -37.60 11.45 19.70
N LYS A 303 -37.45 12.49 18.86
CA LYS A 303 -38.41 12.74 17.77
C LYS A 303 -38.58 11.53 16.84
N LEU A 304 -37.49 10.81 16.52
CA LEU A 304 -37.57 9.59 15.72
C LEU A 304 -38.12 8.42 16.54
N LYS A 305 -37.75 8.31 17.82
CA LYS A 305 -38.26 7.28 18.71
C LYS A 305 -39.77 7.35 18.84
N ASP A 306 -40.32 8.53 19.09
CA ASP A 306 -41.76 8.77 19.19
C ASP A 306 -42.48 8.33 17.90
N LYS A 307 -41.90 8.67 16.74
CA LYS A 307 -42.40 8.24 15.42
C LYS A 307 -42.50 6.71 15.27
N TYR A 308 -41.58 5.95 15.86
CA TYR A 308 -41.49 4.49 15.66
C TYR A 308 -42.04 3.65 16.82
N PHE A 309 -42.21 4.21 18.01
CA PHE A 309 -42.54 3.45 19.22
C PHE A 309 -43.74 4.02 20.02
N GLU A 310 -44.32 5.18 19.67
CA GLU A 310 -45.50 5.73 20.36
C GLU A 310 -46.84 5.49 19.63
N ASN A 311 -46.92 4.50 18.72
CA ASN A 311 -48.17 4.07 18.08
C ASN A 311 -48.70 2.71 18.57
N ASP A 312 -48.27 2.24 19.74
CA ASP A 312 -48.86 1.10 20.44
C ASP A 312 -49.63 1.56 21.70
#